data_AF-A0A2G6JLR8-F1
#
_entry.id   AF-A0A2G6JLR8-F1
#
_cell.length_a   1.000
_cell.length_b   1.000
_cell.length_c   1.000
_cell.angle_alpha   90.00
_cell.angle_beta   90.00
_cell.angle_gamma   90.00
#
_symmetry.space_group_name_H-M   'P 1'
#
loop_
_entity.id
_entity.type
_entity.pdbx_description
1 polymer ?
#
loop_
_entity_poly.entity_id
_entity_poly.type
_entity_poly.pdbx_seq_one_letter_code
_entity_poly.pdbx_strand_id
1 'polypeptide(L)'
;MVDAWVCLRLEAEPVILGELAFATLCLIRAWTGGFTSGNTERTAYSMMGWLLIGNNVGLCWGLLTSPQARAVYANNGSFGLRNDYIRLAEDVMGSSLPSVALMMLIVAFLSPAIAFAWSYLRGEG
;
A
#
# COMPACT_ATOMS: atom_id res chain seq x y z
N MET A 1 -18.10 1.50 12.09
CA MET A 1 -18.20 2.11 10.74
C MET A 1 -16.97 1.83 9.87
N VAL A 2 -15.78 1.64 10.46
CA VAL A 2 -14.55 1.22 9.75
C VAL A 2 -14.65 -0.21 9.19
N ASP A 3 -15.30 -1.14 9.90
CA ASP A 3 -15.35 -2.56 9.52
C ASP A 3 -16.09 -2.84 8.21
N ALA A 4 -17.19 -2.11 7.93
CA ALA A 4 -17.94 -2.29 6.69
C ALA A 4 -17.17 -1.77 5.47
N TRP A 5 -16.42 -0.68 5.64
CA TRP A 5 -15.59 -0.12 4.58
C TRP A 5 -14.36 -1.01 4.30
N VAL A 6 -13.76 -1.57 5.35
CA VAL A 6 -12.70 -2.57 5.23
C VAL A 6 -13.22 -3.82 4.52
N CYS A 7 -14.38 -4.38 4.89
CA CYS A 7 -14.96 -5.55 4.21
C CYS A 7 -15.23 -5.31 2.72
N LEU A 8 -15.89 -4.21 2.35
CA LEU A 8 -16.11 -3.85 0.93
C LEU A 8 -14.80 -3.60 0.17
N ARG A 9 -13.73 -3.17 0.86
CA ARG A 9 -12.42 -2.93 0.25
C ARG A 9 -11.61 -4.21 0.03
N LEU A 10 -11.74 -5.19 0.92
CA LEU A 10 -11.06 -6.49 0.83
C LEU A 10 -11.52 -7.31 -0.38
N GLU A 11 -12.70 -6.99 -0.92
CA GLU A 11 -13.24 -7.59 -2.15
C GLU A 11 -12.62 -7.01 -3.44
N ALA A 12 -11.91 -5.87 -3.34
CA ALA A 12 -11.53 -5.03 -4.48
C ALA A 12 -10.02 -5.01 -4.79
N GLU A 13 -9.39 -6.19 -4.88
CA GLU A 13 -7.97 -6.43 -5.21
C GLU A 13 -7.00 -6.44 -4.00
N PRO A 14 -6.14 -7.47 -3.86
CA PRO A 14 -5.09 -7.54 -2.85
C PRO A 14 -3.97 -6.58 -3.25
N VAL A 15 -3.68 -5.69 -2.33
CA VAL A 15 -2.67 -4.67 -2.53
C VAL A 15 -1.27 -5.28 -2.46
N ILE A 16 -0.52 -5.16 -3.56
CA ILE A 16 0.78 -5.81 -3.77
C ILE A 16 1.92 -4.86 -3.40
N LEU A 17 3.09 -5.40 -3.03
CA LEU A 17 4.38 -4.66 -3.01
C LEU A 17 4.57 -3.77 -4.25
N GLY A 18 4.07 -4.20 -5.41
CA GLY A 18 4.09 -3.42 -6.66
C GLY A 18 3.29 -2.11 -6.58
N GLU A 19 2.14 -2.09 -5.91
CA GLU A 19 1.37 -0.86 -5.72
C GLU A 19 2.08 0.13 -4.80
N LEU A 20 2.74 -0.36 -3.74
CA LEU A 20 3.56 0.46 -2.85
C LEU A 20 4.79 1.04 -3.55
N ALA A 21 5.45 0.23 -4.38
CA ALA A 21 6.55 0.68 -5.21
C ALA A 21 6.07 1.75 -6.22
N PHE A 22 4.93 1.52 -6.86
CA PHE A 22 4.33 2.47 -7.78
C PHE A 22 3.89 3.76 -7.07
N ALA A 23 3.31 3.67 -5.87
CA ALA A 23 2.94 4.82 -5.05
C ALA A 23 4.16 5.67 -4.68
N THR A 24 5.25 5.01 -4.26
CA THR A 24 6.53 5.67 -3.97
C THR A 24 7.07 6.39 -5.21
N LEU A 25 7.02 5.74 -6.39
CA LEU A 25 7.42 6.36 -7.65
C LEU A 25 6.55 7.57 -7.99
N CYS A 26 5.22 7.48 -7.83
CA CYS A 26 4.32 8.62 -8.04
C CYS A 26 4.67 9.79 -7.12
N LEU A 27 4.95 9.54 -5.83
CA LEU A 27 5.38 10.59 -4.91
C LEU A 27 6.73 11.20 -5.29
N ILE A 28 7.71 10.38 -5.70
CA ILE A 28 8.99 10.88 -6.23
C ILE A 28 8.75 11.78 -7.43
N ARG A 29 7.86 11.41 -8.37
CA ARG A 29 7.55 12.23 -9.54
C ARG A 29 6.82 13.52 -9.16
N ALA A 30 5.92 13.47 -8.18
CA ALA A 30 5.23 14.63 -7.68
C ALA A 30 6.22 15.67 -7.12
N TRP A 31 7.22 15.23 -6.36
CA TRP A 31 8.22 16.12 -5.77
C TRP A 31 9.30 16.55 -6.76
N THR A 32 9.96 15.62 -7.45
CA THR A 32 11.08 15.93 -8.37
C THR A 32 10.66 16.66 -9.65
N GLY A 33 9.39 16.51 -10.09
CA GLY A 33 8.89 17.18 -11.28
C GLY A 33 9.45 16.67 -12.62
N GLY A 34 10.31 15.63 -12.62
CA GLY A 34 11.13 15.18 -13.76
C GLY A 34 10.51 15.31 -15.17
N PHE A 35 9.77 14.30 -15.65
CA PHE A 35 9.10 14.35 -16.96
C PHE A 35 7.76 15.11 -16.93
N THR A 36 7.38 15.69 -15.80
CA THR A 36 6.11 16.40 -15.70
C THR A 36 6.26 17.81 -16.26
N SER A 37 5.46 18.14 -17.26
CA SER A 37 5.49 19.41 -17.97
C SER A 37 4.79 20.54 -17.19
N GLY A 38 4.03 20.23 -16.14
CA GLY A 38 3.32 21.23 -15.34
C GLY A 38 2.85 20.76 -13.97
N ASN A 39 2.37 21.73 -13.17
CA ASN A 39 1.89 21.51 -11.80
C ASN A 39 0.70 20.54 -11.73
N THR A 40 -0.17 20.53 -12.75
CA THR A 40 -1.34 19.63 -12.80
C THR A 40 -0.93 18.15 -12.79
N GLU A 41 0.11 17.79 -13.56
CA GLU A 41 0.60 16.41 -13.59
C GLU A 41 1.22 16.02 -12.25
N ARG A 42 1.99 16.93 -11.63
CA ARG A 42 2.56 16.71 -10.29
C ARG A 42 1.47 16.50 -9.23
N THR A 43 0.38 17.26 -9.29
CA THR A 43 -0.79 17.06 -8.43
C THR A 43 -1.44 15.69 -8.68
N ALA A 44 -1.63 15.30 -9.94
CA ALA A 44 -2.20 13.99 -10.28
C ALA A 44 -1.34 12.83 -9.73
N TYR A 45 -0.02 12.90 -9.88
CA TYR A 45 0.91 11.92 -9.29
C TYR A 45 0.85 11.91 -7.76
N SER A 46 0.78 13.08 -7.12
CA SER A 46 0.64 13.17 -5.67
C SER A 46 -0.65 12.50 -5.19
N MET A 47 -1.78 12.81 -5.83
CA MET A 47 -3.08 12.22 -5.51
C MET A 47 -3.05 10.70 -5.67
N MET A 48 -2.48 10.19 -6.76
CA MET A 48 -2.36 8.75 -7.00
C MET A 48 -1.49 8.06 -5.95
N GLY A 49 -0.32 8.63 -5.63
CA GLY A 49 0.60 8.09 -4.62
C GLY A 49 -0.05 8.02 -3.24
N TRP A 50 -0.70 9.11 -2.79
CA TRP A 50 -1.40 9.15 -1.51
C TRP A 50 -2.61 8.22 -1.45
N LEU A 51 -3.36 8.09 -2.56
CA LEU A 51 -4.48 7.14 -2.63
C LEU A 51 -4.01 5.70 -2.42
N LEU A 52 -2.94 5.29 -3.11
CA LEU A 52 -2.40 3.93 -2.99
C LEU A 52 -1.83 3.65 -1.59
N ILE A 53 -1.11 4.61 -1.00
CA ILE A 53 -0.61 4.48 0.38
C ILE A 53 -1.78 4.40 1.36
N GLY A 54 -2.80 5.25 1.22
CA GLY A 54 -3.99 5.22 2.08
C GLY A 54 -4.73 3.89 2.01
N ASN A 55 -4.84 3.31 0.81
CA ASN A 55 -5.44 1.99 0.63
C ASN A 55 -4.62 0.88 1.33
N ASN A 56 -3.29 0.90 1.16
CA ASN A 56 -2.37 -0.01 1.84
C ASN A 56 -2.49 0.06 3.37
N VAL A 57 -2.49 1.29 3.91
CA VAL A 57 -2.60 1.55 5.34
C VAL A 57 -3.94 1.05 5.87
N GLY A 58 -5.04 1.35 5.18
CA GLY A 58 -6.38 0.88 5.57
C GLY A 58 -6.49 -0.64 5.59
N LEU A 59 -5.95 -1.32 4.57
CA LEU A 59 -5.90 -2.77 4.49
C LEU A 59 -5.08 -3.36 5.66
N CYS A 60 -3.82 -2.94 5.80
CA CYS A 60 -2.93 -3.49 6.82
C CYS A 60 -3.46 -3.23 8.23
N TRP A 61 -4.04 -2.05 8.47
CA TRP A 61 -4.68 -1.72 9.74
C TRP A 61 -5.89 -2.61 10.02
N GLY A 62 -6.74 -2.86 9.01
CA GLY A 62 -7.86 -3.79 9.11
C GLY A 62 -7.40 -5.22 9.46
N LEU A 63 -6.35 -5.70 8.79
CA LEU A 63 -5.76 -7.02 9.05
C LEU A 63 -5.13 -7.13 10.45
N LEU A 64 -4.60 -6.03 10.99
CA LEU A 64 -4.05 -5.99 12.36
C LEU A 64 -5.16 -5.99 13.41
N THR A 65 -6.16 -5.15 13.24
CA THR A 65 -7.12 -4.81 14.31
C THR A 65 -8.38 -5.66 14.30
N SER A 66 -8.81 -6.18 13.15
CA SER A 66 -10.11 -6.87 13.02
C SER A 66 -9.95 -8.36 12.68
N PRO A 67 -10.40 -9.27 13.57
CA PRO A 67 -10.50 -10.69 13.25
C PRO A 67 -11.46 -10.97 12.09
N GLN A 68 -12.54 -10.20 11.95
CA GLN A 68 -13.48 -10.38 10.83
C GLN A 68 -12.81 -10.02 9.49
N ALA A 69 -12.07 -8.91 9.43
CA ALA A 69 -11.32 -8.53 8.23
C ALA A 69 -10.32 -9.63 7.80
N ARG A 70 -9.65 -10.26 8.75
CA ARG A 70 -8.75 -11.40 8.47
C ARG A 70 -9.50 -12.62 7.93
N ALA A 71 -10.67 -12.94 8.49
CA ALA A 71 -11.49 -14.05 8.01
C ALA A 71 -12.00 -13.80 6.58
N VAL A 72 -12.43 -12.57 6.28
CA VAL A 72 -12.83 -12.16 4.93
C VAL A 72 -11.66 -12.25 3.96
N TYR A 73 -10.49 -11.70 4.33
CA TYR A 73 -9.28 -11.76 3.51
C TYR A 73 -8.74 -13.18 3.32
N ALA A 74 -8.95 -14.08 4.28
CA ALA A 74 -8.56 -15.48 4.15
C ALA A 74 -9.41 -16.24 3.12
N ASN A 75 -10.68 -15.85 2.97
CA ASN A 75 -11.64 -16.53 2.12
C ASN A 75 -11.83 -15.86 0.75
N ASN A 76 -11.44 -14.59 0.59
CA ASN A 76 -11.54 -13.84 -0.64
C ASN A 76 -10.17 -13.65 -1.28
N GLY A 77 -9.82 -14.53 -2.22
CA GLY A 77 -8.61 -14.41 -3.03
C GLY A 77 -8.87 -13.67 -4.35
N SER A 78 -7.87 -12.94 -4.86
CA SER A 78 -7.96 -12.34 -6.20
C SER A 78 -7.87 -13.38 -7.30
N PHE A 79 -8.75 -13.33 -8.30
CA PHE A 79 -8.76 -14.26 -9.44
C PHE A 79 -8.80 -15.76 -9.05
N GLY A 80 -9.37 -16.10 -7.89
CA GLY A 80 -9.37 -17.47 -7.37
C GLY A 80 -7.99 -17.95 -6.89
N LEU A 81 -6.99 -17.05 -6.85
CA LEU A 81 -5.68 -17.29 -6.30
C LEU A 81 -5.61 -16.83 -4.84
N ARG A 82 -4.90 -17.62 -4.04
CA ARG A 82 -4.61 -17.30 -2.64
C ARG A 82 -3.88 -15.97 -2.50
N ASN A 83 -4.35 -15.10 -1.61
CA ASN A 83 -3.80 -13.76 -1.39
C ASN A 83 -2.31 -13.75 -1.05
N ASP A 84 -1.62 -12.75 -1.58
CA ASP A 84 -0.17 -12.60 -1.48
C ASP A 84 0.33 -12.52 -0.03
N TYR A 85 -0.38 -11.82 0.86
CA TYR A 85 0.03 -11.74 2.27
C TYR A 85 -0.13 -13.08 3.00
N ILE A 86 -1.07 -13.92 2.58
CA ILE A 86 -1.25 -15.26 3.15
C ILE A 86 -0.14 -16.18 2.66
N ARG A 87 0.19 -16.13 1.36
CA ARG A 87 1.35 -16.85 0.82
C ARG A 87 2.64 -16.40 1.49
N LEU A 88 2.83 -15.10 1.69
CA LEU A 88 4.01 -14.58 2.38
C LEU A 88 4.05 -15.02 3.85
N ALA A 89 2.90 -15.01 4.53
CA ALA A 89 2.79 -15.48 5.91
C ALA A 89 3.16 -16.96 6.04
N GLU A 90 2.54 -17.82 5.22
CA GLU A 90 2.65 -19.28 5.37
C GLU A 90 3.85 -19.87 4.65
N ASP A 91 4.09 -19.49 3.39
CA ASP A 91 5.06 -20.16 2.51
C ASP A 91 6.48 -19.59 2.67
N VAL A 92 6.61 -18.31 3.03
CA VAL A 92 7.91 -17.63 3.11
C VAL A 92 8.38 -17.42 4.54
N MET A 93 7.51 -16.91 5.41
CA MET A 93 7.90 -16.52 6.77
C MET A 93 7.47 -17.51 7.86
N GLY A 94 6.59 -18.47 7.57
CA GLY A 94 6.02 -19.36 8.59
C GLY A 94 5.39 -18.61 9.77
N SER A 95 4.82 -17.43 9.51
CA SER A 95 4.36 -16.45 10.50
C SER A 95 2.87 -16.16 10.36
N SER A 96 2.34 -15.28 11.22
CA SER A 96 0.93 -14.91 11.21
C SER A 96 0.63 -13.78 10.20
N LEU A 97 -0.58 -13.78 9.63
CA LEU A 97 -1.06 -12.69 8.76
C LEU A 97 -0.94 -11.29 9.40
N PRO A 98 -1.25 -11.08 10.70
CA PRO A 98 -0.96 -9.82 11.39
C PRO A 98 0.50 -9.39 11.33
N SER A 99 1.46 -10.32 11.44
CA SER A 99 2.89 -10.00 11.40
C SER A 99 3.29 -9.45 10.03
N VAL A 100 2.81 -10.06 8.95
CA VAL A 100 2.98 -9.55 7.58
C VAL A 100 2.36 -8.17 7.43
N ALA A 101 1.11 -8.00 7.89
CA ALA A 101 0.39 -6.74 7.81
C ALA A 101 1.12 -5.62 8.57
N LEU A 102 1.73 -5.90 9.72
CA LEU A 102 2.54 -4.93 10.46
C LEU A 102 3.78 -4.50 9.66
N MET A 103 4.51 -5.46 9.10
CA MET A 103 5.69 -5.17 8.29
C MET A 103 5.34 -4.30 7.08
N MET A 104 4.25 -4.65 6.39
CA MET A 104 3.79 -3.90 5.22
C MET A 104 3.25 -2.52 5.60
N LEU A 105 2.61 -2.38 6.76
CA LEU A 105 2.21 -1.08 7.30
C LEU A 105 3.43 -0.17 7.54
N ILE A 106 4.52 -0.72 8.09
CA ILE A 106 5.78 0.02 8.27
C ILE A 106 6.33 0.46 6.90
N VAL A 107 6.38 -0.43 5.91
CA VAL A 107 6.83 -0.10 4.55
C VAL A 107 5.97 1.00 3.92
N ALA A 108 4.65 0.97 4.15
CA ALA A 108 3.74 2.00 3.66
C ALA A 108 4.02 3.38 4.25
N PHE A 109 4.36 3.46 5.55
CA PHE A 109 4.77 4.72 6.18
C PHE A 109 6.18 5.16 5.76
N LEU A 110 7.10 4.23 5.47
CA LEU A 110 8.43 4.55 4.98
C LEU A 110 8.42 5.07 3.54
N SER A 111 7.45 4.67 2.73
CA SER A 111 7.32 5.06 1.31
C SER A 111 7.38 6.58 1.08
N PRO A 112 6.56 7.42 1.74
CA PRO A 112 6.66 8.88 1.60
C PRO A 112 7.98 9.45 2.13
N ALA A 113 8.55 8.87 3.20
CA ALA A 113 9.85 9.30 3.73
C ALA A 113 10.99 9.02 2.75
N ILE A 114 10.98 7.85 2.10
CA ILE A 114 11.94 7.47 1.05
C ILE A 114 11.80 8.41 -0.15
N ALA A 115 10.58 8.67 -0.61
CA ALA A 115 10.33 9.58 -1.72
C ALA A 115 10.80 11.02 -1.41
N PHE A 116 10.65 11.48 -0.16
CA PHE A 116 11.13 12.78 0.28
C PHE A 116 12.66 12.82 0.33
N ALA A 117 13.28 11.83 0.98
CA ALA A 117 14.74 11.72 1.07
C ALA A 117 15.40 11.66 -0.31
N TRP A 118 14.81 10.92 -1.24
CA TRP A 118 15.27 10.86 -2.63
C TRP A 118 15.24 12.22 -3.32
N SER A 119 14.13 12.95 -3.19
CA SER A 119 13.94 14.27 -3.78
C SER A 119 14.93 15.29 -3.19
N TYR A 120 15.13 15.21 -1.87
CA TYR A 120 16.09 16.06 -1.15
C TYR A 120 17.54 15.80 -1.58
N LEU A 121 17.96 14.54 -1.69
CA LEU A 121 19.32 14.17 -2.11
C LEU A 121 19.66 14.60 -3.54
N ARG A 122 18.66 14.77 -4.40
CA ARG A 122 18.84 15.25 -5.78
C ARG A 122 18.83 16.76 -5.93
N GLY A 123 18.49 17.51 -4.87
CA GLY A 123 18.35 18.96 -4.93
C GLY A 123 17.20 19.44 -5.81
N GLU A 124 16.20 18.59 -6.07
CA GLU A 124 15.05 18.87 -6.95
C GLU A 124 13.81 19.34 -6.15
N GLY A 125 14.03 19.99 -4.99
CA GLY A 125 13.01 20.40 -4.02
C GLY A 125 12.43 21.79 -4.24
#